data_AF-A0A1U7XWS5-F1
#
_entry.id   AF-A0A1U7XWS5-F1
#
_cell.length_a   1.000
_cell.length_b   1.000
_cell.length_c   1.000
_cell.angle_alpha   90.00
_cell.angle_beta   90.00
_cell.angle_gamma   90.00
#
_symmetry.space_group_name_H-M   'P 1'
#
loop_
_entity.id
_entity.type
_entity.pdbx_description
1 polymer ?
#
loop_
_entity_poly.entity_id
_entity_poly.type
_entity_poly.pdbx_seq_one_letter_code
_entity_poly.pdbx_strand_id
1 'polypeptide(L)'
;MIFLLSALNIYYVLDYALPSMPEPTAEDSDAVKKERKKREHDELLCRSHILNTLTDRLYDLYCNLKSPREIWTALQTAYQNEKRGIDKFLALQYFEFKIFDTRPIMDQIHELQILVSKLSDLEVKIPDALQIGAILSKLPSSWNDYRKKILHSMDKMTVEQFRTHIQIESETRARDAISQPSSSAVNFVSQMIQEVETNI
;
A
#
# COMPACT_ATOMS: atom_id res chain seq x y z
N MET A 1 16.33 5.55 -15.31
CA MET A 1 17.35 6.62 -15.37
C MET A 1 18.76 6.14 -15.06
N ILE A 2 19.00 5.45 -13.93
CA ILE A 2 20.33 4.93 -13.53
C ILE A 2 21.00 4.12 -14.66
N PHE A 3 20.27 3.20 -15.29
CA PHE A 3 20.76 2.38 -16.39
C PHE A 3 21.36 3.21 -17.56
N LEU A 4 20.69 4.29 -17.98
CA LEU A 4 21.14 5.13 -19.08
C LEU A 4 22.42 5.89 -18.72
N LEU A 5 22.47 6.48 -17.52
CA LEU A 5 23.65 7.21 -17.04
C LEU A 5 24.87 6.29 -16.88
N SER A 6 24.64 5.03 -16.47
CA SER A 6 25.69 4.01 -16.39
C SER A 6 26.17 3.60 -17.78
N ALA A 7 25.27 3.43 -18.76
CA ALA A 7 25.64 3.09 -20.14
C ALA A 7 26.47 4.21 -20.81
N LEU A 8 26.21 5.47 -20.45
CA LEU A 8 26.97 6.63 -20.90
C LEU A 8 28.24 6.87 -20.08
N ASN A 9 28.51 6.06 -19.04
CA ASN A 9 29.67 6.18 -18.16
C ASN A 9 29.76 7.52 -17.40
N ILE A 10 28.62 8.15 -17.15
CA ILE A 10 28.49 9.45 -16.45
C ILE A 10 27.77 9.34 -15.10
N TYR A 11 27.33 8.14 -14.70
CA TYR A 11 26.64 7.94 -13.41
C TYR A 11 27.47 8.39 -12.20
N TYR A 12 28.80 8.28 -12.29
CA TYR A 12 29.72 8.68 -11.22
C TYR A 12 29.53 10.15 -10.79
N VAL A 13 29.06 11.03 -11.69
CA VAL A 13 28.78 12.45 -11.43
C VAL A 13 27.77 12.66 -10.29
N LEU A 14 26.91 11.67 -10.04
CA LEU A 14 25.90 11.73 -8.96
C LEU A 14 26.43 11.25 -7.61
N ASP A 15 27.68 10.77 -7.54
CA ASP A 15 28.27 10.26 -6.30
C ASP A 15 28.48 11.40 -5.29
N TYR A 16 28.03 11.15 -4.06
CA TYR A 16 28.18 12.09 -2.95
C TYR A 16 29.64 12.26 -2.51
N ALA A 17 30.46 11.23 -2.70
CA ALA A 17 31.88 11.21 -2.35
C ALA A 17 32.77 11.86 -3.42
N LEU A 18 32.21 12.25 -4.56
CA LEU A 18 32.97 12.84 -5.65
C LEU A 18 33.52 14.22 -5.24
N PRO A 19 34.84 14.44 -5.31
CA PRO A 19 35.45 15.71 -4.93
C PRO A 19 34.99 16.85 -5.84
N SER A 20 34.96 18.06 -5.29
CA SER A 20 34.74 19.27 -6.08
C SER A 20 35.90 19.47 -7.05
N MET A 21 35.57 19.98 -8.24
CA MET A 21 36.60 20.32 -9.22
C MET A 21 37.43 21.50 -8.69
N PRO A 22 38.78 21.38 -8.66
CA PRO A 22 39.64 22.49 -8.25
C PRO A 22 39.49 23.67 -9.22
N GLU A 23 39.52 24.89 -8.66
CA GLU A 23 39.45 26.12 -9.45
C GLU A 23 40.57 26.18 -10.50
N PRO A 24 40.32 26.76 -11.67
CA PRO A 24 41.37 26.93 -12.68
C PRO A 24 42.54 27.76 -12.17
N THR A 25 43.74 27.18 -12.19
CA THR A 25 44.99 27.90 -11.90
C THR A 25 45.88 27.94 -13.13
N ALA A 26 46.72 28.99 -13.23
CA ALA A 26 47.67 29.12 -14.35
C ALA A 26 48.72 27.98 -14.38
N GLU A 27 48.94 27.33 -13.23
CA GLU A 27 49.91 26.26 -13.00
C GLU A 27 49.32 24.86 -13.26
N ASP A 28 48.03 24.76 -13.60
CA ASP A 28 47.37 23.49 -13.88
C ASP A 28 48.06 22.76 -15.05
N SER A 29 48.44 21.51 -14.81
CA SER A 29 48.94 20.62 -15.86
C SER A 29 47.87 20.36 -16.92
N ASP A 30 48.29 20.01 -18.14
CA ASP A 30 47.36 19.68 -19.23
C ASP A 30 46.43 18.51 -18.89
N ALA A 31 46.88 17.58 -18.04
CA ALA A 31 46.07 16.49 -17.54
C ALA A 31 44.91 16.99 -16.67
N VAL A 32 45.16 17.94 -15.75
CA VAL A 32 44.12 18.55 -14.90
C VAL A 32 43.12 19.34 -15.74
N LYS A 33 43.60 20.10 -16.74
CA LYS A 33 42.72 20.84 -17.67
C LYS A 33 41.82 19.91 -18.49
N LYS A 34 42.35 18.76 -18.94
CA LYS A 34 41.59 17.77 -19.70
C LYS A 34 40.53 17.09 -18.85
N GLU A 35 40.89 16.69 -17.62
CA GLU A 35 39.93 16.08 -16.69
C GLU A 35 38.83 17.06 -16.31
N ARG A 36 39.15 18.35 -16.11
CA ARG A 36 38.15 19.39 -15.87
C ARG A 36 37.14 19.51 -17.00
N LYS A 37 37.60 19.63 -18.24
CA LYS A 37 36.70 19.72 -19.41
C LYS A 37 35.82 18.48 -19.56
N LYS A 38 36.39 17.29 -19.31
CA LYS A 38 35.63 16.03 -19.32
C LYS A 38 34.54 16.05 -18.26
N ARG A 39 34.88 16.43 -17.02
CA ARG A 39 33.94 16.49 -15.90
C ARG A 39 32.81 17.48 -16.17
N GLU A 40 33.12 18.68 -16.65
CA GLU A 40 32.12 19.70 -17.02
C GLU A 40 31.15 19.18 -18.11
N HIS A 41 31.69 18.48 -19.11
CA HIS A 41 30.89 17.86 -20.15
C HIS A 41 29.96 16.76 -19.60
N ASP A 42 30.50 15.87 -18.75
CA ASP A 42 29.74 14.79 -18.13
C ASP A 42 28.63 15.35 -17.20
N GLU A 43 28.87 16.46 -16.49
CA GLU A 43 27.86 17.14 -15.68
C GLU A 43 26.72 17.70 -16.53
N LEU A 44 27.05 18.37 -17.63
CA LEU A 44 26.07 18.95 -18.53
C LEU A 44 25.20 17.85 -19.17
N LEU A 45 25.82 16.76 -19.63
CA LEU A 45 25.11 15.60 -20.17
C LEU A 45 24.21 14.96 -19.12
N CYS A 46 24.76 14.68 -17.93
CA CYS A 46 24.02 14.05 -16.85
C CYS A 46 22.79 14.88 -16.47
N ARG A 47 22.97 16.20 -16.32
CA ARG A 47 21.88 17.13 -16.04
C ARG A 47 20.82 17.12 -17.12
N SER A 48 21.23 17.18 -18.39
CA SER A 48 20.30 17.19 -19.53
C SER A 48 19.49 15.90 -19.59
N HIS A 49 20.13 14.75 -19.35
CA HIS A 49 19.45 13.46 -19.28
C HIS A 49 18.46 13.37 -18.12
N ILE A 50 18.83 13.86 -16.93
CA ILE A 50 17.91 13.88 -15.79
C ILE A 50 16.68 14.71 -16.15
N LEU A 51 16.88 15.95 -16.58
CA LEU A 51 15.78 16.87 -16.91
C LEU A 51 14.88 16.33 -18.03
N ASN A 52 15.43 15.69 -19.07
CA ASN A 52 14.64 15.11 -20.17
C ASN A 52 13.76 13.93 -19.76
N THR A 53 14.00 13.32 -18.60
CA THR A 53 13.16 12.22 -18.09
C THR A 53 12.05 12.69 -17.15
N LEU A 54 12.06 13.97 -16.78
CA LEU A 54 11.07 14.55 -15.89
C LEU A 54 9.78 14.87 -16.65
N THR A 55 8.66 14.81 -15.95
CA THR A 55 7.41 15.40 -16.44
C THR A 55 7.53 16.92 -16.45
N ASP A 56 6.73 17.62 -17.26
CA ASP A 56 6.77 19.09 -17.39
C ASP A 56 6.75 19.80 -16.02
N ARG A 57 5.88 19.35 -15.11
CA ARG A 57 5.78 19.90 -13.76
C ARG A 57 7.06 19.74 -12.94
N LEU A 58 7.73 18.58 -13.03
CA LEU A 58 8.99 18.35 -12.32
C LEU A 58 10.14 19.08 -13.00
N TYR A 59 10.13 19.17 -14.33
CA TYR A 59 11.09 19.95 -15.09
C TYR A 59 11.07 21.42 -14.64
N ASP A 60 9.91 22.06 -14.62
CA ASP A 60 9.76 23.47 -14.23
C ASP A 60 10.27 23.75 -12.82
N LEU A 61 10.14 22.78 -11.90
CA LEU A 61 10.60 22.91 -10.53
C LEU A 61 12.12 22.82 -10.39
N TYR A 62 12.78 22.01 -11.23
CA TYR A 62 14.19 21.67 -11.08
C TYR A 62 15.11 22.24 -12.19
N CYS A 63 14.55 22.81 -13.26
CA CYS A 63 15.32 23.31 -14.41
C CYS A 63 16.30 24.44 -14.07
N ASN A 64 16.10 25.16 -12.96
CA ASN A 64 17.01 26.23 -12.53
C ASN A 64 18.22 25.72 -11.73
N LEU A 65 18.19 24.47 -11.25
CA LEU A 65 19.33 23.86 -10.57
C LEU A 65 20.43 23.57 -11.58
N LYS A 66 21.67 23.95 -11.24
CA LYS A 66 22.83 23.85 -12.15
C LYS A 66 23.54 22.52 -12.02
N SER A 67 23.56 21.95 -10.82
CA SER A 67 24.24 20.68 -10.60
C SER A 67 23.29 19.50 -10.86
N PRO A 68 23.69 18.48 -11.66
CA PRO A 68 22.93 17.24 -11.77
C PRO A 68 22.75 16.56 -10.41
N ARG A 69 23.73 16.69 -9.51
CA ARG A 69 23.68 16.16 -8.15
C ARG A 69 22.62 16.86 -7.31
N GLU A 70 22.53 18.18 -7.37
CA GLU A 70 21.47 18.92 -6.67
C GLU A 70 20.07 18.50 -7.13
N ILE A 71 19.86 18.36 -8.45
CA ILE A 71 18.60 17.89 -9.01
C ILE A 71 18.29 16.47 -8.48
N TRP A 72 19.27 15.58 -8.55
CA TRP A 72 19.12 14.19 -8.11
C TRP A 72 18.80 14.10 -6.61
N THR A 73 19.52 14.83 -5.76
CA THR A 73 19.27 14.88 -4.31
C THR A 73 17.89 15.47 -4.00
N ALA A 74 17.49 16.55 -4.68
CA ALA A 74 16.19 17.17 -4.49
C ALA A 74 15.03 16.23 -4.90
N LEU A 75 15.18 15.52 -6.02
CA LEU A 75 14.24 14.49 -6.46
C LEU A 75 14.16 13.35 -5.44
N GLN A 76 15.30 12.77 -5.05
CA GLN A 76 15.34 11.70 -4.04
C GLN A 76 14.65 12.12 -2.74
N THR A 77 14.92 13.34 -2.27
CA THR A 77 14.29 13.88 -1.05
C THR A 77 12.79 14.05 -1.20
N ALA A 78 12.32 14.59 -2.34
CA ALA A 78 10.89 14.77 -2.61
C ALA A 78 10.16 13.42 -2.65
N TYR A 79 10.70 12.43 -3.38
CA TYR A 79 10.14 11.08 -3.44
C TYR A 79 10.16 10.37 -2.08
N GLN A 80 11.23 10.52 -1.29
CA GLN A 80 11.29 9.96 0.07
C GLN A 80 10.26 10.61 1.00
N ASN A 81 10.00 11.92 0.86
CA ASN A 81 9.00 12.62 1.66
C ASN A 81 7.57 12.24 1.24
N GLU A 82 7.33 12.08 -0.06
CA GLU A 82 6.06 11.58 -0.58
C GLU A 82 5.80 10.14 -0.08
N LYS A 83 6.82 9.26 -0.15
CA LYS A 83 6.77 7.90 0.42
C LYS A 83 6.39 7.93 1.92
N ARG A 84 6.99 8.85 2.69
CA ARG A 84 6.73 9.10 4.14
C ARG A 84 5.38 9.77 4.47
N GLY A 85 4.66 10.24 3.46
CA GLY A 85 3.29 10.74 3.60
C GLY A 85 2.26 9.67 3.25
N ILE A 86 2.54 8.90 2.20
CA ILE A 86 1.66 7.84 1.70
C ILE A 86 1.61 6.66 2.69
N ASP A 87 2.73 6.28 3.32
CA ASP A 87 2.75 5.22 4.34
C ASP A 87 1.84 5.54 5.53
N LYS A 88 1.88 6.77 6.05
CA LYS A 88 1.02 7.25 7.14
C LYS A 88 -0.44 7.27 6.75
N PHE A 89 -0.74 7.75 5.54
CA PHE A 89 -2.11 7.79 5.04
C PHE A 89 -2.69 6.38 4.86
N LEU A 90 -1.95 5.47 4.23
CA LEU A 90 -2.38 4.07 4.06
C LEU A 90 -2.50 3.35 5.40
N ALA A 91 -1.60 3.60 6.35
CA ALA A 91 -1.69 3.06 7.69
C ALA A 91 -2.97 3.53 8.39
N LEU A 92 -3.29 4.84 8.29
CA LEU A 92 -4.54 5.38 8.83
C LEU A 92 -5.76 4.70 8.19
N GLN A 93 -5.80 4.58 6.86
CA GLN A 93 -6.88 3.87 6.16
C GLN A 93 -7.02 2.41 6.62
N TYR A 94 -5.90 1.70 6.83
CA TYR A 94 -5.91 0.32 7.33
C TYR A 94 -6.48 0.20 8.75
N PHE A 95 -6.12 1.14 9.64
CA PHE A 95 -6.64 1.15 11.01
C PHE A 95 -8.12 1.55 11.08
N GLU A 96 -8.52 2.55 10.29
CA GLU A 96 -9.88 3.09 10.29
C GLU A 96 -10.87 2.29 9.41
N PHE A 97 -10.39 1.31 8.64
CA PHE A 97 -11.24 0.47 7.80
C PHE A 97 -12.35 -0.21 8.63
N LYS A 98 -13.58 -0.19 8.13
CA LYS A 98 -14.76 -0.79 8.78
C LYS A 98 -15.41 -1.80 7.85
N ILE A 99 -15.81 -2.93 8.40
CA ILE A 99 -16.60 -3.94 7.69
C ILE A 99 -18.07 -3.77 8.10
N PHE A 100 -18.96 -3.75 7.12
CA PHE A 100 -20.40 -3.58 7.30
C PHE A 100 -21.15 -4.83 6.84
N ASP A 101 -22.25 -5.14 7.53
CA ASP A 101 -23.15 -6.27 7.20
C ASP A 101 -23.86 -6.12 5.85
N THR A 102 -24.00 -4.88 5.36
CA THR A 102 -24.75 -4.56 4.14
C THR A 102 -24.00 -4.89 2.85
N ARG A 103 -22.74 -5.32 2.94
CA ARG A 103 -21.87 -5.63 1.79
C ARG A 103 -21.30 -7.04 1.95
N PRO A 104 -21.00 -7.75 0.85
CA PRO A 104 -20.31 -9.04 0.94
C PRO A 104 -19.00 -8.90 1.72
N ILE A 105 -18.83 -9.76 2.72
CA ILE A 105 -17.65 -9.68 3.61
C ILE A 105 -16.34 -9.95 2.85
N MET A 106 -16.38 -10.82 1.85
CA MET A 106 -15.21 -11.19 1.07
C MET A 106 -14.66 -10.03 0.24
N ASP A 107 -15.55 -9.20 -0.32
CA ASP A 107 -15.16 -8.00 -1.06
C ASP A 107 -14.46 -6.99 -0.14
N GLN A 108 -15.00 -6.79 1.06
CA GLN A 108 -14.43 -5.88 2.05
C GLN A 108 -13.09 -6.38 2.60
N ILE A 109 -12.93 -7.70 2.79
CA ILE A 109 -11.64 -8.29 3.16
C ILE A 109 -10.62 -8.12 2.05
N HIS A 110 -11.04 -8.26 0.78
CA HIS A 110 -10.16 -8.01 -0.35
C HIS A 110 -9.71 -6.54 -0.42
N GLU A 111 -10.62 -5.58 -0.19
CA GLU A 111 -10.29 -4.15 -0.06
C GLU A 111 -9.24 -3.90 1.04
N LEU A 112 -9.39 -4.54 2.20
CA LEU A 112 -8.42 -4.45 3.28
C LEU A 112 -7.06 -5.07 2.90
N GLN A 113 -7.06 -6.21 2.19
CA GLN A 113 -5.83 -6.85 1.69
C GLN A 113 -5.12 -5.98 0.64
N ILE A 114 -5.85 -5.20 -0.17
CA ILE A 114 -5.24 -4.22 -1.07
C ILE A 114 -4.45 -3.17 -0.28
N LEU A 115 -4.97 -2.71 0.88
CA LEU A 115 -4.22 -1.81 1.76
C LEU A 115 -2.95 -2.46 2.33
N VAL A 116 -3.04 -3.73 2.74
CA VAL A 116 -1.86 -4.51 3.19
C VAL A 116 -0.81 -4.60 2.08
N SER A 117 -1.21 -4.88 0.85
CA SER A 117 -0.30 -4.96 -0.30
C SER A 117 0.42 -3.63 -0.54
N LYS A 118 -0.33 -2.53 -0.56
CA LYS A 118 0.25 -1.19 -0.74
C LYS A 118 1.22 -0.81 0.38
N LEU A 119 0.92 -1.20 1.63
CA LEU A 119 1.84 -1.02 2.76
C LEU A 119 3.10 -1.87 2.61
N SER A 120 2.98 -3.10 2.10
CA SER A 120 4.13 -3.96 1.81
C SER A 120 5.04 -3.38 0.73
N ASP A 121 4.49 -2.72 -0.31
CA ASP A 121 5.28 -2.01 -1.33
C ASP A 121 6.08 -0.84 -0.74
N LEU A 122 5.63 -0.31 0.40
CA LEU A 122 6.32 0.72 1.19
C LEU A 122 7.24 0.14 2.26
N GLU A 123 7.53 -1.17 2.20
CA GLU A 123 8.37 -1.92 3.14
C GLU A 123 7.77 -2.08 4.55
N VAL A 124 6.48 -1.77 4.71
CA VAL A 124 5.73 -1.99 5.96
C VAL A 124 5.08 -3.37 5.92
N LYS A 125 5.80 -4.37 6.44
CA LYS A 125 5.30 -5.76 6.49
C LYS A 125 4.37 -5.95 7.69
N ILE A 126 3.15 -6.43 7.43
CA ILE A 126 2.17 -6.76 8.47
C ILE A 126 2.13 -8.28 8.64
N PRO A 127 2.56 -8.84 9.79
CA PRO A 127 2.48 -10.28 10.05
C PRO A 127 1.06 -10.83 9.99
N ASP A 128 0.91 -12.08 9.57
CA ASP A 128 -0.38 -12.77 9.42
C ASP A 128 -1.27 -12.65 10.68
N ALA A 129 -0.70 -12.83 11.86
CA ALA A 129 -1.44 -12.71 13.13
C ALA A 129 -2.06 -11.31 13.32
N LEU A 130 -1.36 -10.24 12.90
CA LEU A 130 -1.88 -8.88 12.97
C LEU A 130 -2.95 -8.62 11.90
N GLN A 131 -2.81 -9.20 10.71
CA GLN A 131 -3.83 -9.09 9.66
C GLN A 131 -5.12 -9.80 10.08
N ILE A 132 -5.01 -11.04 10.57
CA ILE A 132 -6.14 -11.81 11.08
C ILE A 132 -6.80 -11.08 12.26
N GLY A 133 -6.01 -10.61 13.22
CA GLY A 133 -6.51 -9.81 14.35
C GLY A 133 -7.21 -8.53 13.91
N ALA A 134 -6.69 -7.85 12.89
CA ALA A 134 -7.31 -6.65 12.32
C ALA A 134 -8.62 -6.94 11.60
N ILE A 135 -8.73 -8.06 10.87
CA ILE A 135 -10.01 -8.46 10.26
C ILE A 135 -11.01 -8.80 11.37
N LEU A 136 -10.62 -9.65 12.33
CA LEU A 136 -11.46 -10.07 13.45
C LEU A 136 -12.01 -8.88 14.23
N SER A 137 -11.19 -7.87 14.53
CA SER A 137 -11.62 -6.68 15.26
C SER A 137 -12.59 -5.80 14.46
N LYS A 138 -12.49 -5.80 13.13
CA LYS A 138 -13.34 -5.03 12.23
C LYS A 138 -14.65 -5.74 11.88
N LEU A 139 -14.77 -7.05 12.14
CA LEU A 139 -16.00 -7.80 11.87
C LEU A 139 -17.23 -7.17 12.56
N PRO A 140 -18.39 -7.11 11.88
CA PRO A 140 -19.61 -6.62 12.49
C PRO A 140 -20.12 -7.57 13.58
N SER A 141 -21.03 -7.06 14.42
CA SER A 141 -21.52 -7.79 15.61
C SER A 141 -22.26 -9.10 15.29
N SER A 142 -22.84 -9.20 14.10
CA SER A 142 -23.45 -10.41 13.53
C SER A 142 -22.48 -11.58 13.37
N TRP A 143 -21.17 -11.34 13.38
CA TRP A 143 -20.09 -12.34 13.28
C TRP A 143 -19.42 -12.66 14.63
N ASN A 144 -20.02 -12.26 15.76
CA ASN A 144 -19.41 -12.42 17.07
C ASN A 144 -19.19 -13.88 17.49
N ASP A 145 -20.08 -14.77 17.08
CA ASP A 145 -19.96 -16.21 17.29
C ASP A 145 -18.76 -16.79 16.52
N TYR A 146 -18.60 -16.42 15.25
CA TYR A 146 -17.41 -16.76 14.46
C TYR A 146 -16.12 -16.18 15.08
N ARG A 147 -16.15 -14.91 15.50
CA ARG A 147 -15.01 -14.27 16.17
C ARG A 147 -14.56 -15.07 17.40
N LYS A 148 -15.49 -15.49 18.25
CA LYS A 148 -15.20 -16.33 19.42
C LYS A 148 -14.62 -17.69 19.03
N LYS A 149 -15.19 -18.35 18.00
CA LYS A 149 -14.69 -19.62 17.46
C LYS A 149 -13.21 -19.51 17.06
N ILE A 150 -12.83 -18.45 16.36
CA ILE A 150 -11.43 -18.22 15.95
C ILE A 150 -10.54 -17.92 17.16
N LEU A 151 -10.99 -17.08 18.09
CA LEU A 151 -10.20 -16.74 19.29
C LEU A 151 -9.97 -17.91 20.25
N HIS A 152 -10.85 -18.91 20.24
CA HIS A 152 -10.68 -20.14 21.02
C HIS A 152 -9.84 -21.21 20.30
N SER A 153 -9.55 -21.04 19.00
CA SER A 153 -8.60 -21.90 18.30
C SER A 153 -7.17 -21.57 18.75
N MET A 154 -6.39 -22.60 19.06
CA MET A 154 -4.98 -22.48 19.43
C MET A 154 -4.05 -22.58 18.21
N ASP A 155 -4.62 -22.74 17.00
CA ASP A 155 -3.85 -23.02 15.80
C ASP A 155 -3.25 -21.75 15.22
N LYS A 156 -1.96 -21.81 14.88
CA LYS A 156 -1.34 -20.79 14.04
C LYS A 156 -1.92 -20.92 12.64
N MET A 157 -2.57 -19.86 12.20
CA MET A 157 -3.27 -19.80 10.92
C MET A 157 -2.63 -18.74 10.02
N THR A 158 -2.46 -19.06 8.75
CA THR A 158 -2.03 -18.07 7.74
C THR A 158 -3.22 -17.24 7.26
N VAL A 159 -2.96 -16.09 6.64
CA VAL A 159 -4.02 -15.25 6.07
C VAL A 159 -4.85 -16.00 5.02
N GLU A 160 -4.23 -16.85 4.21
CA GLU A 160 -4.94 -17.64 3.19
C GLU A 160 -5.86 -18.72 3.80
N GLN A 161 -5.39 -19.40 4.85
CA GLN A 161 -6.22 -20.35 5.59
C GLN A 161 -7.42 -19.66 6.25
N PHE A 162 -7.17 -18.50 6.87
CA PHE A 162 -8.23 -17.69 7.47
C PHE A 162 -9.26 -17.22 6.44
N ARG A 163 -8.79 -16.75 5.28
CA ARG A 163 -9.65 -16.31 4.16
C ARG A 163 -10.54 -17.44 3.67
N THR A 164 -10.01 -18.66 3.59
CA THR A 164 -10.80 -19.84 3.24
C THR A 164 -11.87 -20.14 4.29
N HIS A 165 -11.51 -20.13 5.57
CA HIS A 165 -12.44 -20.43 6.65
C HIS A 165 -13.57 -19.38 6.76
N ILE A 166 -13.26 -18.09 6.59
CA ILE A 166 -14.28 -17.03 6.64
C ILE A 166 -15.19 -17.04 5.42
N GLN A 167 -14.69 -17.44 4.24
CA GLN A 167 -15.53 -17.63 3.06
C GLN A 167 -16.55 -18.75 3.27
N ILE A 168 -16.10 -19.91 3.77
CA ILE A 168 -16.99 -21.04 4.08
C ILE A 168 -18.06 -20.63 5.09
N GLU A 169 -17.67 -19.90 6.14
CA GLU A 169 -18.59 -19.36 7.12
C GLU A 169 -19.61 -18.40 6.49
N SER A 170 -19.17 -17.50 5.61
CA SER A 170 -20.05 -16.57 4.88
C SER A 170 -21.09 -17.30 4.06
N GLU A 171 -20.68 -18.32 3.33
CA GLU A 171 -21.58 -19.14 2.50
C GLU A 171 -22.55 -19.95 3.36
N THR A 172 -22.10 -20.46 4.50
CA THR A 172 -22.95 -21.19 5.46
C THR A 172 -24.04 -20.28 6.01
N ARG A 173 -23.69 -19.08 6.47
CA ARG A 173 -24.65 -18.07 6.95
C ARG A 173 -25.65 -17.66 5.87
N ALA A 174 -25.20 -17.50 4.63
CA ALA A 174 -26.08 -17.18 3.52
C ALA A 174 -27.12 -18.29 3.27
N ARG A 175 -26.72 -19.57 3.40
CA ARG A 175 -27.64 -20.71 3.29
C ARG A 175 -28.63 -20.78 4.46
N ASP A 176 -28.16 -20.55 5.68
CA ASP A 176 -28.99 -20.57 6.89
C ASP A 176 -30.04 -19.45 6.90
N ALA A 177 -29.70 -18.28 6.34
CA ALA A 177 -30.65 -17.20 6.15
C ALA A 177 -31.78 -17.54 5.17
N ILE A 178 -31.52 -18.41 4.19
CA ILE A 178 -32.52 -18.87 3.20
C ILE A 178 -33.37 -20.02 3.76
N SER A 179 -32.81 -20.85 4.65
CA SER A 179 -33.49 -22.03 5.21
C SER A 179 -34.40 -21.73 6.39
N GLN A 180 -34.29 -20.55 7.01
CA GLN A 180 -35.24 -20.06 8.02
C GLN A 180 -36.59 -19.70 7.35
N PRO A 181 -37.68 -20.45 7.57
CA PRO A 181 -39.01 -20.01 7.16
C PRO A 181 -39.34 -18.78 7.99
N SER A 182 -39.87 -17.72 7.37
CA SER A 182 -40.41 -16.56 8.07
C SER A 182 -41.31 -17.03 9.22
N SER A 183 -40.93 -16.75 10.47
CA SER A 183 -41.64 -17.20 11.67
C SER A 183 -43.05 -16.61 11.82
N SER A 184 -43.54 -15.88 10.81
CA SER A 184 -44.89 -15.35 10.71
C SER A 184 -45.95 -16.43 10.45
N ALA A 185 -45.59 -17.62 9.93
CA ALA A 185 -46.58 -18.67 9.69
C ALA A 185 -47.02 -19.43 10.96
N VAL A 186 -46.19 -19.49 12.00
CA VAL A 186 -46.48 -20.25 13.23
C VAL A 186 -47.50 -19.53 14.12
N ASN A 187 -47.56 -18.20 14.04
CA ASN A 187 -48.55 -17.41 14.78
C ASN A 187 -49.95 -17.47 14.14
N PHE A 188 -50.07 -17.61 12.81
CA PHE A 188 -51.38 -17.75 12.16
C PHE A 188 -52.08 -19.08 12.47
N VAL A 189 -51.32 -20.18 12.54
CA VAL A 189 -51.90 -21.49 12.85
C VAL A 189 -52.32 -21.58 14.33
N SER A 190 -51.54 -21.00 15.23
CA SER A 190 -51.91 -20.93 16.66
C SER A 190 -53.18 -20.10 16.89
N GLN A 191 -53.38 -19.02 16.12
CA GLN A 191 -54.56 -18.16 16.24
C GLN A 191 -55.84 -18.82 15.68
N MET A 192 -55.74 -19.59 14.60
CA MET A 192 -56.89 -20.33 14.06
C MET A 192 -57.31 -21.53 14.91
N ILE A 193 -56.39 -22.22 15.58
CA ILE A 193 -56.73 -23.33 16.48
C ILE A 193 -57.51 -22.81 17.70
N GLN A 194 -57.16 -21.63 18.21
CA GLN A 194 -57.82 -21.02 19.36
C GLN A 194 -59.26 -20.53 19.05
N GLU A 195 -59.53 -20.06 17.82
CA GLU A 195 -60.88 -19.66 17.39
C GLU A 195 -61.84 -20.84 17.17
N VAL A 196 -61.32 -22.03 16.82
CA VAL A 196 -62.14 -23.24 16.65
C VAL A 196 -62.50 -23.88 18.00
N GLU A 197 -61.61 -23.85 18.98
CA GLU A 197 -61.86 -24.42 20.32
C GLU A 197 -62.80 -23.56 21.19
N THR A 198 -63.03 -22.29 20.84
CA THR A 198 -63.93 -21.40 21.60
C THR A 198 -65.39 -21.45 21.10
N ASN A 199 -65.68 -22.20 20.02
CA ASN A 199 -66.99 -22.25 19.36
C ASN A 199 -67.66 -23.64 19.36
N ILE A 200 -67.31 -24.51 20.32
CA ILE A 200 -68.03 -25.78 20.62
C ILE A 200 -68.53 -25.72 22.06
#